data_AF-A0A7X9S4Q8-F1
#
_entry.id   AF-A0A7X9S4Q8-F1
#
_cell.length_a   1.000
_cell.length_b   1.000
_cell.length_c   1.000
_cell.angle_alpha   90.00
_cell.angle_beta   90.00
_cell.angle_gamma   90.00
#
_symmetry.space_group_name_H-M   'P 1'
#
loop_
_entity.id
_entity.type
_entity.pdbx_description
1 polymer ?
#
loop_
_entity_poly.entity_id
_entity_poly.type
_entity_poly.pdbx_seq_one_letter_code
_entity_poly.pdbx_strand_id
1 'polypeptide(L)'
;MRQEKLEQIIESIKITNGLVTKEMGMSVFDLDGTVIYVSQPSSVPGDIKVGYKHEDKNNAIFKVMATGKPMYSEIPKELFGIAMEGNVVPVYDEGKIVGCIASAVAKSEEAEFKKKNKVIEEIHQSINKLEDSVSGVYGVVESIKKNTSSIKMLALNASIEAARAGEYGRGFTIVAHEMGKLSQMSSESVEGINETLNDITKSIRETTELIKKI
;
A
#
# COMPACT_ATOMS: atom_id res chain seq x y z
N MET A 1 -37.70 -10.92 29.11
CA MET A 1 -37.64 -11.29 27.68
C MET A 1 -36.87 -10.26 26.86
N ARG A 2 -37.45 -9.19 26.28
CA ARG A 2 -36.68 -8.31 25.36
C ARG A 2 -35.41 -7.67 25.94
N GLN A 3 -35.46 -7.25 27.20
CA GLN A 3 -34.33 -6.61 27.89
C GLN A 3 -33.22 -7.62 28.26
N GLU A 4 -33.61 -8.86 28.52
CA GLU A 4 -32.72 -9.97 28.91
C GLU A 4 -31.79 -10.40 27.77
N LYS A 5 -32.27 -10.36 26.52
CA LYS A 5 -31.44 -10.65 25.35
C LYS A 5 -30.35 -9.60 25.12
N LEU A 6 -30.69 -8.33 25.32
CA LEU A 6 -29.73 -7.23 25.21
C LEU A 6 -28.69 -7.29 26.34
N GLU A 7 -29.11 -7.66 27.56
CA GLU A 7 -28.20 -7.88 28.69
C GLU A 7 -27.18 -8.99 28.41
N GLN A 8 -27.60 -10.13 27.86
CA GLN A 8 -26.68 -11.21 27.45
C GLN A 8 -25.65 -10.75 26.39
N ILE A 9 -26.07 -9.90 25.45
CA ILE A 9 -25.18 -9.33 24.45
C ILE A 9 -24.18 -8.38 25.10
N ILE A 10 -24.62 -7.55 26.06
CA ILE A 10 -23.75 -6.65 26.80
C ILE A 10 -22.67 -7.44 27.55
N GLU A 11 -23.03 -8.56 28.19
CA GLU A 11 -22.03 -9.44 28.83
C GLU A 11 -21.03 -10.00 27.82
N SER A 12 -21.50 -10.44 26.65
CA SER A 12 -20.63 -10.93 25.57
C SER A 12 -19.68 -9.85 25.03
N ILE A 13 -20.18 -8.61 24.89
CA ILE A 13 -19.38 -7.45 24.47
C ILE A 13 -18.32 -7.12 25.51
N LYS A 14 -18.64 -7.14 26.81
CA LYS A 14 -17.66 -6.89 27.89
C LYS A 14 -16.48 -7.86 27.83
N ILE A 15 -16.74 -9.14 27.56
CA ILE A 15 -15.70 -10.15 27.38
C ILE A 15 -14.87 -9.83 26.14
N THR A 16 -15.53 -9.51 25.04
CA THR A 16 -14.87 -9.23 23.75
C THR A 16 -14.02 -7.95 23.82
N ASN A 17 -14.48 -6.90 24.49
CA ASN A 17 -13.74 -5.66 24.73
C ASN A 17 -12.42 -5.88 25.49
N GLY A 18 -12.29 -6.96 26.26
CA GLY A 18 -11.01 -7.37 26.85
C GLY A 18 -10.00 -7.96 25.85
N LEU A 19 -10.47 -8.35 24.65
CA LEU A 19 -9.67 -9.02 23.60
C LEU A 19 -9.37 -8.11 22.40
N VAL A 20 -10.18 -7.08 22.13
CA VAL A 20 -10.00 -6.16 20.99
C VAL A 20 -9.13 -4.95 21.33
N THR A 21 -8.72 -4.22 20.29
CA THR A 21 -7.87 -3.03 20.42
C THR A 21 -8.57 -1.91 21.20
N LYS A 22 -7.81 -1.14 21.98
CA LYS A 22 -8.31 -0.02 22.80
C LYS A 22 -8.93 1.14 22.00
N GLU A 23 -8.87 1.10 20.67
CA GLU A 23 -9.37 2.12 19.74
C GLU A 23 -10.77 1.79 19.17
N MET A 24 -11.34 0.65 19.55
CA MET A 24 -12.69 0.24 19.17
C MET A 24 -13.69 0.61 20.28
N GLY A 25 -14.74 1.33 19.91
CA GLY A 25 -15.91 1.58 20.74
C GLY A 25 -17.09 0.71 20.31
N MET A 26 -17.91 0.31 21.27
CA MET A 26 -19.14 -0.44 21.03
C MET A 26 -20.28 0.10 21.87
N SER A 27 -21.44 0.27 21.26
CA SER A 27 -22.66 0.73 21.92
C SER A 27 -23.81 -0.20 21.60
N VAL A 28 -24.70 -0.42 22.57
CA VAL A 28 -25.94 -1.17 22.39
C VAL A 28 -27.11 -0.21 22.60
N PHE A 29 -28.09 -0.30 21.72
CA PHE A 29 -29.28 0.55 21.72
C PHE A 29 -30.54 -0.29 21.80
N ASP A 30 -31.55 0.20 22.54
CA ASP A 30 -32.90 -0.36 22.51
C ASP A 30 -33.71 0.14 21.28
N LEU A 31 -34.96 -0.33 21.16
CA LEU A 31 -35.87 0.07 20.07
C LEU A 31 -36.21 1.57 20.03
N ASP A 32 -36.10 2.24 21.17
CA ASP A 32 -36.36 3.67 21.29
C ASP A 32 -35.15 4.51 20.84
N GLY A 33 -34.00 3.87 20.59
CA GLY A 33 -32.73 4.50 20.29
C GLY A 33 -32.00 5.00 21.54
N THR A 34 -32.32 4.43 22.70
CA THR A 34 -31.65 4.72 23.97
C THR A 34 -30.39 3.89 24.09
N VAL A 35 -29.27 4.53 24.44
CA VAL A 35 -28.00 3.85 24.75
C VAL A 35 -28.18 3.05 26.04
N ILE A 36 -28.09 1.72 25.97
CA ILE A 36 -28.16 0.84 27.14
C ILE A 36 -26.78 0.32 27.57
N TYR A 37 -25.81 0.38 26.66
CA TYR A 37 -24.40 0.11 26.95
C TYR A 37 -23.54 0.93 26.01
N VAL A 38 -22.39 1.37 26.51
CA VAL A 38 -21.35 1.98 25.71
C VAL A 38 -19.98 1.65 26.29
N SER A 39 -19.06 1.35 25.41
CA SER A 39 -17.63 1.33 25.64
C SER A 39 -17.01 2.24 24.60
N GLN A 40 -16.25 3.22 25.07
CA GLN A 40 -15.64 4.24 24.23
C GLN A 40 -14.12 4.11 24.35
N PRO A 41 -13.38 4.20 23.23
CA PRO A 41 -11.93 4.22 23.28
C PRO A 41 -11.45 5.49 23.99
N SER A 42 -10.34 5.40 24.73
CA SER A 42 -9.79 6.53 25.50
C SER A 42 -9.36 7.71 24.64
N SER A 43 -9.18 7.48 23.34
CA SER A 43 -8.85 8.51 22.35
C SER A 43 -10.02 9.43 22.03
N VAL A 44 -11.27 8.96 22.12
CA VAL A 44 -12.44 9.76 21.75
C VAL A 44 -12.85 10.66 22.93
N PRO A 45 -12.87 12.00 22.77
CA PRO A 45 -13.24 12.92 23.84
C PRO A 45 -14.74 12.91 24.16
N GLY A 46 -15.07 13.20 25.43
CA GLY A 46 -16.44 13.24 25.95
C GLY A 46 -16.95 11.88 26.43
N ASP A 47 -18.07 11.88 27.16
CA ASP A 47 -18.71 10.66 27.66
C ASP A 47 -20.08 10.48 27.01
N ILE A 48 -20.23 9.46 26.16
CA ILE A 48 -21.57 8.96 25.83
C ILE A 48 -22.14 8.32 27.10
N LYS A 49 -23.31 8.77 27.54
CA LYS A 49 -23.94 8.22 28.75
C LYS A 49 -24.99 7.17 28.41
N VAL A 50 -24.97 6.07 29.16
CA VAL A 50 -26.10 5.16 29.23
C VAL A 50 -27.35 5.95 29.62
N GLY A 51 -28.46 5.73 28.92
CA GLY A 51 -29.70 6.48 29.03
C GLY A 51 -29.83 7.64 28.03
N TYR A 52 -28.77 8.00 27.29
CA TYR A 52 -28.90 8.98 26.21
C TYR A 52 -29.80 8.44 25.10
N LYS A 53 -30.76 9.24 24.64
CA LYS A 53 -31.73 8.87 23.61
C LYS A 53 -31.48 9.68 22.35
N HIS A 54 -31.25 8.98 21.23
CA HIS A 54 -31.09 9.65 19.93
C HIS A 54 -32.43 10.20 19.42
N GLU A 55 -32.47 11.50 19.14
CA GLU A 55 -33.65 12.20 18.62
C GLU A 55 -33.77 12.10 17.10
N ASP A 56 -32.64 12.08 16.38
CA ASP A 56 -32.62 11.99 14.92
C ASP A 56 -33.01 10.58 14.44
N LYS A 57 -34.26 10.45 13.96
CA LYS A 57 -34.81 9.21 13.40
C LYS A 57 -34.23 8.84 12.03
N ASN A 58 -33.46 9.71 11.38
CA ASN A 58 -32.81 9.44 10.09
C ASN A 58 -31.39 8.87 10.22
N ASN A 59 -30.88 8.68 11.44
CA ASN A 59 -29.57 8.13 11.68
C ASN A 59 -29.47 6.63 11.32
N ALA A 60 -28.25 6.09 11.38
CA ALA A 60 -27.99 4.69 11.05
C ALA A 60 -28.70 3.69 11.97
N ILE A 61 -28.84 4.02 13.26
CA ILE A 61 -29.47 3.19 14.30
C ILE A 61 -30.93 2.88 13.92
N PHE A 62 -31.74 3.91 13.65
CA PHE A 62 -33.16 3.73 13.32
C PHE A 62 -33.36 3.07 11.95
N LYS A 63 -32.51 3.37 10.97
CA LYS A 63 -32.54 2.72 9.65
C LYS A 63 -32.26 1.22 9.73
N VAL A 64 -31.28 0.80 10.53
CA VAL A 64 -30.99 -0.64 10.75
C VAL A 64 -32.16 -1.32 11.46
N MET A 65 -32.74 -0.69 12.48
CA MET A 65 -33.90 -1.26 13.18
C MET A 65 -35.15 -1.34 12.30
N ALA A 66 -35.35 -0.41 11.36
CA ALA A 66 -36.46 -0.43 10.43
C ALA A 66 -36.29 -1.48 9.31
N THR A 67 -35.06 -1.64 8.81
CA THR A 67 -34.77 -2.53 7.67
C THR A 67 -34.44 -3.96 8.08
N GLY A 68 -33.98 -4.16 9.32
CA GLY A 68 -33.40 -5.43 9.76
C GLY A 68 -32.13 -5.82 9.00
N LYS A 69 -31.42 -4.86 8.39
CA LYS A 69 -30.18 -5.14 7.66
C LYS A 69 -29.00 -4.41 8.32
N PRO A 70 -27.83 -5.05 8.44
CA PRO A 70 -26.61 -4.37 8.85
C PRO A 70 -26.27 -3.20 7.92
N MET A 71 -25.69 -2.14 8.47
CA MET A 71 -25.30 -0.96 7.71
C MET A 71 -23.98 -0.37 8.22
N TYR A 72 -23.13 0.01 7.29
CA TYR A 72 -21.92 0.80 7.55
C TYR A 72 -22.28 2.29 7.65
N SER A 73 -21.63 3.00 8.57
CA SER A 73 -21.78 4.45 8.72
C SER A 73 -20.45 5.10 9.09
N GLU A 74 -20.20 6.25 8.49
CA GLU A 74 -19.16 7.16 8.95
C GLU A 74 -19.74 8.15 9.95
N ILE A 75 -18.97 8.40 11.00
CA ILE A 75 -19.29 9.32 12.08
C ILE A 75 -18.31 10.49 11.93
N PRO A 76 -18.78 11.66 11.50
CA PRO A 76 -17.91 12.80 11.25
C PRO A 76 -17.36 13.38 12.56
N LYS A 77 -16.16 13.98 12.52
CA LYS A 77 -15.43 14.43 13.73
C LYS A 77 -16.17 15.53 14.51
N GLU A 78 -17.10 16.21 13.87
CA GLU A 78 -17.93 17.28 14.46
C GLU A 78 -18.84 16.75 15.59
N LEU A 79 -19.13 15.44 15.61
CA LEU A 79 -19.99 14.83 16.64
C LEU A 79 -19.22 14.43 17.90
N PHE A 80 -17.99 13.91 17.76
CA PHE A 80 -17.23 13.28 18.85
C PHE A 80 -15.78 13.77 18.96
N GLY A 81 -15.41 14.85 18.26
CA GLY A 81 -14.04 15.40 18.22
C GLY A 81 -13.04 14.59 17.37
N ILE A 82 -13.34 13.32 17.08
CA ILE A 82 -12.55 12.42 16.23
C ILE A 82 -13.48 11.75 15.22
N ALA A 83 -13.06 11.66 13.97
CA ALA A 83 -13.82 10.94 12.95
C ALA A 83 -13.80 9.44 13.28
N MET A 84 -14.93 8.77 13.14
CA MET A 84 -15.01 7.32 13.38
C MET A 84 -15.70 6.65 12.20
N GLU A 85 -15.40 5.38 11.98
CA GLU A 85 -16.16 4.55 11.05
C GLU A 85 -16.61 3.27 11.74
N GLY A 86 -17.78 2.78 11.35
CA GLY A 86 -18.41 1.71 12.09
C GLY A 86 -19.53 1.01 11.37
N ASN A 87 -19.95 -0.09 11.98
CA ASN A 87 -21.08 -0.90 11.53
C ASN A 87 -22.17 -0.88 12.61
N VAL A 88 -23.42 -0.85 12.16
CA VAL A 88 -24.61 -1.02 13.00
C VAL A 88 -25.31 -2.31 12.57
N VAL A 89 -25.58 -3.19 13.53
CA VAL A 89 -26.14 -4.53 13.32
C VAL A 89 -27.41 -4.67 14.17
N PRO A 90 -28.54 -5.13 13.60
CA PRO A 90 -29.76 -5.33 14.36
C PRO A 90 -29.63 -6.53 15.30
N VAL A 91 -30.21 -6.41 16.49
CA VAL A 91 -30.31 -7.49 17.46
C VAL A 91 -31.69 -8.11 17.39
N TYR A 92 -31.74 -9.43 17.31
CA TYR A 92 -32.98 -10.21 17.27
C TYR A 92 -33.20 -11.00 18.57
N ASP A 93 -34.47 -11.06 18.97
CA ASP A 93 -34.99 -11.95 20.00
C ASP A 93 -36.26 -12.63 19.43
N GLU A 94 -36.26 -13.95 19.37
CA GLU A 94 -37.37 -14.75 18.80
C GLU A 94 -37.88 -14.24 17.43
N GLY A 95 -36.95 -13.86 16.54
CA GLY A 95 -37.27 -13.36 15.19
C GLY A 95 -37.78 -11.92 15.13
N LYS A 96 -37.85 -11.20 16.26
CA LYS A 96 -38.20 -9.78 16.32
C LYS A 96 -36.98 -8.94 16.66
N ILE A 97 -36.86 -7.77 16.05
CA ILE A 97 -35.81 -6.80 16.40
C ILE A 97 -36.11 -6.27 17.80
N VAL A 98 -35.09 -6.28 18.66
CA VAL A 98 -35.16 -5.73 20.03
C VAL A 98 -34.21 -4.56 20.26
N GLY A 99 -33.34 -4.27 19.30
CA GLY A 99 -32.38 -3.17 19.38
C GLY A 99 -31.30 -3.30 18.29
N CYS A 100 -30.16 -2.66 18.51
CA CYS A 100 -28.99 -2.82 17.64
C CYS A 100 -27.67 -2.66 18.42
N ILE A 101 -26.59 -3.19 17.84
CA ILE A 101 -25.22 -2.96 18.28
C ILE A 101 -24.57 -2.04 17.25
N ALA A 102 -23.93 -0.97 17.70
CA ALA A 102 -23.01 -0.20 16.87
C ALA A 102 -21.58 -0.46 17.34
N SER A 103 -20.68 -0.71 16.42
CA SER A 103 -19.23 -0.71 16.67
C SER A 103 -18.59 0.36 15.82
N ALA A 104 -17.73 1.18 16.40
CA ALA A 104 -17.01 2.23 15.70
C ALA A 104 -15.54 2.23 16.10
N VAL A 105 -14.65 2.48 15.15
CA VAL A 105 -13.21 2.62 15.37
C VAL A 105 -12.83 4.08 15.15
N ALA A 106 -12.06 4.65 16.08
CA ALA A 106 -11.55 6.00 15.93
C ALA A 106 -10.55 6.06 14.78
N LYS A 107 -10.79 6.97 13.81
CA LYS A 107 -9.79 7.40 12.84
C LYS A 107 -8.89 8.41 13.56
N SER A 108 -7.94 7.92 14.36
CA SER A 108 -6.97 8.83 14.98
C SER A 108 -6.01 9.35 13.90
N GLU A 109 -5.82 10.67 13.84
CA GLU A 109 -4.82 11.30 12.95
C GLU A 109 -3.43 10.72 13.20
N GLU A 110 -3.13 10.31 14.44
CA GLU A 110 -1.88 9.65 14.81
C GLU A 110 -1.71 8.26 14.17
N ALA A 111 -2.76 7.44 14.12
CA ALA A 111 -2.71 6.14 13.43
C ALA A 111 -2.57 6.31 11.92
N GLU A 112 -3.26 7.30 11.33
CA GLU A 112 -3.15 7.62 9.91
C GLU A 112 -1.76 8.16 9.56
N PHE A 113 -1.22 9.05 10.39
CA PHE A 113 0.14 9.59 10.27
C PHE A 113 1.20 8.49 10.41
N LYS A 114 1.06 7.59 11.38
CA LYS A 114 1.95 6.44 11.57
C LYS A 114 1.90 5.48 10.37
N LYS A 115 0.73 5.24 9.80
CA LYS A 115 0.57 4.44 8.58
C LYS A 115 1.24 5.12 7.38
N LYS A 116 1.05 6.44 7.22
CA LYS A 116 1.68 7.24 6.16
C LYS A 116 3.22 7.20 6.27
N ASN A 117 3.77 7.38 7.47
CA ASN A 117 5.21 7.30 7.69
C ASN A 117 5.78 5.91 7.39
N LYS A 118 5.07 4.85 7.77
CA LYS A 118 5.47 3.48 7.42
C LYS A 118 5.54 3.27 5.90
N VAL A 119 4.56 3.78 5.16
CA VAL A 119 4.58 3.72 3.69
C VAL A 119 5.76 4.52 3.12
N ILE A 120 6.08 5.69 3.68
CA ILE A 120 7.24 6.49 3.29
C ILE A 120 8.55 5.72 3.52
N GLU A 121 8.70 5.04 4.66
CA GLU A 121 9.86 4.19 4.95
C GLU A 121 9.99 3.03 3.95
N GLU A 122 8.89 2.36 3.61
CA GLU A 122 8.87 1.28 2.61
C GLU A 122 9.25 1.77 1.21
N ILE A 123 8.80 2.97 0.83
CA ILE A 123 9.20 3.61 -0.43
C ILE A 123 10.70 3.92 -0.43
N HIS A 124 11.24 4.50 0.65
CA HIS A 124 12.68 4.77 0.77
C HIS A 124 13.52 3.50 0.62
N GLN A 125 13.12 2.41 1.28
CA GLN A 125 13.81 1.12 1.14
C GLN A 125 13.76 0.59 -0.30
N SER A 126 12.63 0.75 -0.98
CA SER A 126 12.46 0.32 -2.37
C SER A 126 13.33 1.14 -3.34
N ILE A 127 13.44 2.46 -3.10
CA ILE A 127 14.34 3.35 -3.85
C ILE A 127 15.78 2.93 -3.69
N ASN A 128 16.26 2.69 -2.46
CA ASN A 128 17.64 2.29 -2.22
C ASN A 128 17.98 0.97 -2.95
N LYS A 129 17.07 -0.01 -2.91
CA LYS A 129 17.24 -1.26 -3.66
C LYS A 129 17.29 -1.04 -5.17
N LEU A 130 16.54 -0.08 -5.68
CA LEU A 130 16.56 0.27 -7.11
C LEU A 130 17.88 0.94 -7.49
N GLU A 131 18.41 1.85 -6.66
CA GLU A 131 19.75 2.44 -6.85
C GLU A 131 20.84 1.37 -6.88
N ASP A 132 20.82 0.43 -5.93
CA ASP A 132 21.76 -0.69 -5.89
C ASP A 132 21.67 -1.56 -7.16
N SER A 133 20.45 -1.82 -7.63
CA SER A 133 20.21 -2.61 -8.84
C SER A 133 20.75 -1.90 -10.08
N VAL A 134 20.49 -0.60 -10.21
CA VAL A 134 21.01 0.24 -11.31
C VAL A 134 22.54 0.26 -11.30
N SER A 135 23.16 0.44 -10.13
CA SER A 135 24.62 0.36 -9.96
C SER A 135 25.18 -1.00 -10.41
N GLY A 136 24.51 -2.10 -10.05
CA GLY A 136 24.87 -3.44 -10.51
C GLY A 136 24.82 -3.58 -12.04
N VAL A 137 23.81 -3.01 -12.70
CA VAL A 137 23.70 -3.05 -14.16
C VAL A 137 24.82 -2.24 -14.82
N TYR A 138 25.21 -1.07 -14.28
CA TYR A 138 26.34 -0.30 -14.82
C TYR A 138 27.63 -1.13 -14.89
N GLY A 139 27.94 -1.92 -13.86
CA GLY A 139 29.12 -2.80 -13.86
C GLY A 139 29.08 -3.88 -14.95
N VAL A 140 27.89 -4.44 -15.23
CA VAL A 140 27.69 -5.40 -16.32
C VAL A 140 27.88 -4.72 -17.68
N VAL A 141 27.30 -3.53 -17.85
CA VAL A 141 27.38 -2.75 -19.09
C VAL A 141 28.82 -2.34 -19.41
N GLU A 142 29.60 -1.94 -18.40
CA GLU A 142 31.02 -1.64 -18.56
C GLU A 142 31.83 -2.87 -18.99
N SER A 143 31.51 -4.04 -18.42
CA SER A 143 32.13 -5.31 -18.82
C SER A 143 31.81 -5.68 -20.26
N ILE A 144 30.57 -5.48 -20.70
CA ILE A 144 30.17 -5.67 -22.11
C ILE A 144 30.93 -4.70 -23.01
N LYS A 145 31.00 -3.41 -22.65
CA LYS A 145 31.75 -2.39 -23.42
C LYS A 145 33.22 -2.79 -23.63
N LYS A 146 33.86 -3.33 -22.60
CA LYS A 146 35.24 -3.83 -22.68
C LYS A 146 35.33 -5.03 -23.62
N ASN A 147 34.44 -6.02 -23.48
CA ASN A 147 34.40 -7.20 -24.35
C ASN A 147 34.20 -6.80 -25.82
N THR A 148 33.25 -5.92 -26.09
CA THR A 148 32.98 -5.38 -27.43
C THR A 148 34.23 -4.70 -28.00
N SER A 149 34.93 -3.88 -27.22
CA SER A 149 36.19 -3.26 -27.66
C SER A 149 37.27 -4.29 -27.99
N SER A 150 37.39 -5.36 -27.20
CA SER A 150 38.31 -6.47 -27.50
C SER A 150 37.93 -7.21 -28.78
N ILE A 151 36.64 -7.48 -29.00
CA ILE A 151 36.14 -8.12 -30.24
C ILE A 151 36.46 -7.23 -31.45
N LYS A 152 36.26 -5.91 -31.35
CA LYS A 152 36.62 -4.95 -32.41
C LYS A 152 38.09 -5.05 -32.81
N MET A 153 38.99 -5.11 -31.82
CA MET A 153 40.42 -5.25 -32.04
C MET A 153 40.80 -6.61 -32.64
N LEU A 154 40.17 -7.70 -32.18
CA LEU A 154 40.38 -9.04 -32.73
C LEU A 154 39.91 -9.14 -34.19
N ALA A 155 38.74 -8.57 -34.50
CA ALA A 155 38.20 -8.50 -35.85
C ALA A 155 39.13 -7.70 -36.78
N LEU A 156 39.67 -6.58 -36.30
CA LEU A 156 40.65 -5.79 -37.06
C LEU A 156 41.93 -6.59 -37.35
N ASN A 157 42.50 -7.23 -36.34
CA ASN A 157 43.71 -8.04 -36.51
C ASN A 157 43.47 -9.21 -37.48
N ALA A 158 42.32 -9.88 -37.36
CA ALA A 158 41.93 -10.96 -38.27
C ALA A 158 41.76 -10.45 -39.72
N SER A 159 41.20 -9.26 -39.90
CA SER A 159 41.05 -8.64 -41.22
C SER A 159 42.42 -8.34 -41.87
N ILE A 160 43.37 -7.81 -41.08
CA ILE A 160 44.74 -7.54 -41.54
C ILE A 160 45.45 -8.83 -41.96
N GLU A 161 45.38 -9.88 -41.13
CA GLU A 161 46.05 -11.14 -41.42
C GLU A 161 45.40 -11.88 -42.62
N ALA A 162 44.07 -11.79 -42.74
CA ALA A 162 43.35 -12.31 -43.90
C ALA A 162 43.76 -11.59 -45.20
N ALA A 163 43.93 -10.27 -45.17
CA ALA A 163 44.44 -9.51 -46.31
C ALA A 163 45.89 -9.92 -46.65
N ARG A 164 46.72 -10.17 -45.64
CA ARG A 164 48.11 -10.60 -45.80
C ARG A 164 48.25 -11.99 -46.42
N ALA A 165 47.31 -12.89 -46.13
CA ALA A 165 47.26 -14.24 -46.70
C ALA A 165 46.78 -14.27 -48.18
N GLY A 166 46.33 -13.14 -48.73
CA GLY A 166 45.91 -13.02 -50.12
C GLY A 166 44.73 -13.94 -50.47
N GLU A 167 44.86 -14.74 -51.53
CA GLU A 167 43.82 -15.68 -51.99
C GLU A 167 43.37 -16.64 -50.88
N TYR A 168 44.30 -17.10 -50.04
CA TYR A 168 44.02 -18.07 -48.96
C TYR A 168 43.26 -17.45 -47.77
N GLY A 169 43.22 -16.11 -47.67
CA GLY A 169 42.57 -15.39 -46.58
C GLY A 169 41.13 -14.94 -46.86
N ARG A 170 40.63 -15.08 -48.10
CA ARG A 170 39.32 -14.53 -48.53
C ARG A 170 38.15 -14.94 -47.61
N GLY A 171 38.12 -16.19 -47.16
CA GLY A 171 37.09 -16.68 -46.23
C GLY A 171 37.17 -16.03 -44.85
N PHE A 172 38.39 -15.83 -44.34
CA PHE A 172 38.62 -15.16 -43.05
C PHE A 172 38.29 -13.67 -43.09
N THR A 173 38.45 -13.00 -44.24
CA THR A 173 38.04 -11.59 -44.42
C THR A 173 36.55 -11.41 -44.16
N ILE A 174 35.71 -12.33 -44.65
CA ILE A 174 34.25 -12.27 -44.46
C ILE A 174 33.90 -12.41 -42.97
N VAL A 175 34.51 -13.37 -42.28
CA VAL A 175 34.30 -13.59 -40.84
C VAL A 175 34.74 -12.38 -40.02
N ALA A 176 35.94 -11.83 -40.32
CA ALA A 176 36.46 -10.66 -39.64
C ALA A 176 35.56 -9.43 -39.82
N HIS A 177 35.03 -9.23 -41.02
CA HIS A 177 34.07 -8.15 -41.29
C HIS A 177 32.78 -8.31 -40.48
N GLU A 178 32.20 -9.51 -40.45
CA GLU A 178 30.96 -9.76 -39.70
C GLU A 178 31.16 -9.60 -38.19
N MET A 179 32.30 -10.03 -37.66
CA MET A 179 32.68 -9.79 -36.26
C MET A 179 32.82 -8.29 -35.94
N GLY A 180 33.42 -7.52 -36.85
CA GLY A 180 33.53 -6.07 -36.71
C GLY A 180 32.16 -5.38 -36.67
N LYS A 181 31.23 -5.82 -37.53
CA LYS A 181 29.85 -5.33 -37.56
C LYS A 181 29.09 -5.69 -36.28
N LEU A 182 29.18 -6.94 -35.80
CA LEU A 182 28.56 -7.37 -34.54
C LEU A 182 29.10 -6.57 -33.35
N SER A 183 30.41 -6.31 -33.33
CA SER A 183 31.00 -5.44 -32.32
C SER A 183 30.43 -4.02 -32.36
N GLN A 184 30.27 -3.43 -33.54
CA GLN A 184 29.71 -2.10 -33.68
C GLN A 184 28.26 -2.03 -33.16
N MET A 185 27.42 -2.98 -33.57
CA MET A 185 26.04 -3.08 -33.09
C MET A 185 25.95 -3.29 -31.57
N SER A 186 26.88 -4.05 -31.00
CA SER A 186 26.98 -4.24 -29.56
C SER A 186 27.38 -2.95 -28.83
N SER A 187 28.26 -2.13 -29.40
CA SER A 187 28.63 -0.82 -28.83
C SER A 187 27.43 0.13 -28.81
N GLU A 188 26.67 0.19 -29.89
CA GLU A 188 25.45 1.02 -29.99
C GLU A 188 24.40 0.57 -28.97
N SER A 189 24.24 -0.75 -28.78
CA SER A 189 23.32 -1.30 -27.77
C SER A 189 23.75 -0.91 -26.34
N VAL A 190 25.05 -0.95 -26.06
CA VAL A 190 25.61 -0.51 -24.77
C VAL A 190 25.37 0.97 -24.52
N GLU A 191 25.48 1.81 -25.55
CA GLU A 191 25.18 3.25 -25.43
C GLU A 191 23.70 3.48 -25.08
N GLY A 192 22.77 2.83 -25.78
CA GLY A 192 21.34 2.94 -25.48
C GLY A 192 20.96 2.43 -24.08
N ILE A 193 21.63 1.38 -23.59
CA ILE A 193 21.44 0.92 -22.20
C ILE A 193 21.90 1.99 -21.21
N ASN A 194 23.05 2.63 -21.45
CA ASN A 194 23.56 3.69 -20.57
C ASN A 194 22.62 4.90 -20.51
N GLU A 195 22.04 5.30 -21.64
CA GLU A 195 21.03 6.36 -21.69
C GLU A 195 19.81 5.99 -20.82
N THR A 196 19.30 4.77 -20.98
CA THR A 196 18.16 4.27 -20.19
C THR A 196 18.47 4.24 -18.69
N LEU A 197 19.68 3.82 -18.29
CA LEU A 197 20.10 3.81 -16.88
C LEU A 197 20.24 5.23 -16.31
N ASN A 198 20.71 6.20 -17.11
CA ASN A 198 20.77 7.60 -16.70
C ASN A 198 19.37 8.17 -16.44
N ASP A 199 18.41 7.85 -17.31
CA ASP A 199 17.03 8.27 -17.15
C ASP A 199 16.39 7.67 -15.88
N ILE A 200 16.61 6.37 -15.64
CA ILE A 200 16.15 5.71 -14.41
C ILE A 200 16.76 6.39 -13.17
N THR A 201 18.07 6.65 -13.19
CA THR A 201 18.77 7.34 -12.09
C THR A 201 18.19 8.74 -11.84
N LYS A 202 17.83 9.46 -12.89
CA LYS A 202 17.19 10.77 -12.79
C LYS A 202 15.80 10.65 -12.16
N SER A 203 14.96 9.71 -12.62
CA SER A 203 13.63 9.48 -12.04
C SER A 203 13.68 9.07 -10.57
N ILE A 204 14.69 8.29 -10.16
CA ILE A 204 14.92 7.97 -8.75
C ILE A 204 15.19 9.24 -7.94
N ARG A 205 16.11 10.10 -8.40
CA ARG A 205 16.42 11.35 -7.70
C ARG A 205 15.20 12.26 -7.56
N GLU A 206 14.42 12.40 -8.63
CA GLU A 206 13.18 13.18 -8.60
C GLU A 206 12.18 12.62 -7.59
N THR A 207 12.02 11.29 -7.55
CA THR A 207 11.13 10.62 -6.57
C THR A 207 11.61 10.83 -5.14
N THR A 208 12.92 10.71 -4.88
CA THR A 208 13.51 10.97 -3.56
C THR A 208 13.28 12.41 -3.10
N GLU A 209 13.41 13.39 -4.00
CA GLU A 209 13.13 14.80 -3.68
C GLU A 209 11.65 15.08 -3.43
N LEU A 210 10.74 14.36 -4.09
CA LEU A 210 9.30 14.45 -3.79
C LEU A 210 9.00 13.91 -2.39
N ILE A 211 9.61 12.81 -1.99
CA ILE A 211 9.38 12.21 -0.67
C ILE A 211 9.89 13.12 0.45
N LYS A 212 11.04 13.78 0.28
CA LYS A 212 11.57 14.74 1.27
C LYS A 212 10.67 15.95 1.54
N LYS A 213 9.72 16.24 0.65
CA LYS A 213 8.77 17.36 0.78
C LYS A 213 7.48 16.97 1.52
N ILE A 214 7.27 15.68 1.78
CA ILE A 214 6.10 15.15 2.51
C ILE A 214 6.37 15.21 4.01
#